data_AF-A0A6J3MI86-F1
#
_entry.id   AF-A0A6J3MI86-F1
#
_cell.length_a   1.000
_cell.length_b   1.000
_cell.length_c   1.000
_cell.angle_alpha   90.00
_cell.angle_beta   90.00
_cell.angle_gamma   90.00
#
_symmetry.space_group_name_H-M   'P 1'
#
loop_
_entity.id
_entity.type
_entity.pdbx_description
1 polymer ?
#
loop_
_entity_poly.entity_id
_entity_poly.type
_entity_poly.pdbx_seq_one_letter_code
_entity_poly.pdbx_strand_id
1 'polypeptide(L)'
;PTPSKLYLEKAHEAPTKSQSENPALLVILDLNGTLLYRPQKGGSNAIHRSGMKRFINYLCKEHYVMVWSSAQPENVKNMCKKLFTKDQKQNVIAIWNRHNFGLKREHLHKKVQVYKELWKVWKEPSMARSKNTKGSWDQTNTVLLDDSREKAASEPFNLIEVDSFEGTEKGHIDTLTQVRDYLETLRSQANVSAYIREAPYVYDPE
;
A
#
# COMPACT_ATOMS: atom_id res chain seq x y z
N PRO A 1 -7.00 7.10 -14.92
CA PRO A 1 -6.32 6.10 -15.78
C PRO A 1 -7.21 4.87 -15.86
N THR A 2 -7.08 4.07 -16.91
CA THR A 2 -7.81 2.80 -17.07
C THR A 2 -6.82 1.63 -17.03
N PRO A 3 -7.22 0.45 -16.52
CA PRO A 3 -6.34 -0.71 -16.54
C PRO A 3 -5.91 -1.08 -17.96
N SER A 4 -4.64 -1.47 -18.11
CA SER A 4 -4.14 -1.92 -19.40
C SER A 4 -4.70 -3.30 -19.76
N LYS A 5 -4.77 -3.62 -21.06
CA LYS A 5 -5.22 -4.94 -21.52
C LYS A 5 -4.36 -6.08 -20.95
N LEU A 6 -3.02 -5.92 -21.00
CA LEU A 6 -2.07 -6.88 -20.43
C LEU A 6 -2.28 -7.11 -18.93
N TYR A 7 -2.55 -6.03 -18.19
CA TYR A 7 -2.86 -6.12 -16.76
C TYR A 7 -4.11 -6.97 -16.51
N LEU A 8 -5.19 -6.67 -17.24
CA LEU A 8 -6.46 -7.37 -17.11
C LEU A 8 -6.34 -8.84 -17.51
N GLU A 9 -5.69 -9.15 -18.63
CA GLU A 9 -5.47 -10.53 -19.08
C GLU A 9 -4.81 -11.36 -17.98
N LYS A 10 -3.72 -10.85 -17.39
CA LYS A 10 -3.00 -11.53 -16.32
C LYS A 10 -3.76 -11.56 -14.99
N ALA A 11 -4.64 -10.60 -14.72
CA ALA A 11 -5.51 -10.63 -13.54
C ALA A 11 -6.74 -11.56 -13.70
N HIS A 12 -7.11 -11.93 -14.93
CA HIS A 12 -8.20 -12.87 -15.22
C HIS A 12 -7.76 -14.34 -15.28
N GLU A 13 -6.47 -14.61 -15.09
CA GLU A 13 -5.97 -15.96 -14.86
C GLU A 13 -6.65 -16.57 -13.61
N ALA A 14 -6.75 -17.90 -13.57
CA ALA A 14 -7.22 -18.59 -12.38
C ALA A 14 -6.19 -18.43 -11.23
N PRO A 15 -6.62 -18.08 -10.01
CA PRO A 15 -5.71 -18.02 -8.87
C PRO A 15 -5.06 -19.38 -8.62
N THR A 16 -3.74 -19.39 -8.45
CA THR A 16 -2.96 -20.59 -8.14
C THR A 16 -2.05 -20.33 -6.94
N LYS A 17 -1.67 -21.40 -6.24
CA LYS A 17 -0.76 -21.31 -5.10
C LYS A 17 0.67 -21.05 -5.55
N SER A 18 1.39 -20.24 -4.77
CA SER A 18 2.83 -20.04 -4.93
C SER A 18 3.57 -21.35 -4.70
N GLN A 19 4.61 -21.60 -5.48
CA GLN A 19 5.54 -22.72 -5.27
C GLN A 19 6.59 -22.41 -4.19
N SER A 20 6.84 -21.12 -3.91
CA SER A 20 7.72 -20.72 -2.81
C SER A 20 6.95 -20.81 -1.51
N GLU A 21 7.60 -21.34 -0.48
CA GLU A 21 7.12 -21.22 0.89
C GLU A 21 7.26 -19.75 1.33
N ASN A 22 6.17 -19.17 1.83
CA ASN A 22 6.12 -17.85 2.46
C ASN A 22 6.85 -16.71 1.71
N PRO A 23 6.58 -16.47 0.41
CA PRO A 23 7.26 -15.40 -0.32
C PRO A 23 6.93 -14.03 0.28
N ALA A 24 7.88 -13.10 0.22
CA ALA A 24 7.66 -11.71 0.60
C ALA A 24 6.93 -10.96 -0.53
N LEU A 25 5.94 -10.15 -0.16
CA LEU A 25 5.26 -9.22 -1.06
C LEU A 25 5.96 -7.85 -1.05
N LEU A 26 5.71 -7.05 -2.09
CA LEU A 26 5.85 -5.59 -2.03
C LEU A 26 4.53 -5.00 -1.53
N VAL A 27 4.54 -4.43 -0.33
CA VAL A 27 3.38 -3.75 0.25
C VAL A 27 3.60 -2.24 0.20
N ILE A 28 2.77 -1.56 -0.59
CA ILE A 28 2.77 -0.11 -0.76
C ILE A 28 1.70 0.49 0.14
N LEU A 29 2.12 1.40 1.00
CA LEU A 29 1.28 1.99 2.03
C LEU A 29 0.87 3.42 1.65
N ASP A 30 -0.44 3.67 1.58
CA ASP A 30 -0.94 5.02 1.90
C ASP A 30 -0.73 5.32 3.40
N LEU A 31 -0.91 6.59 3.79
CA LEU A 31 -0.67 7.04 5.15
C LEU A 31 -1.95 7.61 5.76
N ASN A 32 -2.35 8.79 5.28
CA ASN A 32 -3.39 9.59 5.93
C ASN A 32 -4.77 9.15 5.47
N GLY A 33 -5.59 8.69 6.42
CA GLY A 33 -6.87 8.03 6.13
C GLY A 33 -6.75 6.51 6.11
N THR A 34 -5.52 5.96 6.10
CA THR A 34 -5.30 4.50 6.04
C THR A 34 -4.68 3.96 7.32
N LEU A 35 -3.46 4.41 7.66
CA LEU A 35 -2.69 3.94 8.83
C LEU A 35 -2.76 4.90 10.01
N LEU A 36 -3.02 6.17 9.72
CA LEU A 36 -3.11 7.23 10.69
C LEU A 36 -4.00 8.36 10.16
N TYR A 37 -4.40 9.24 11.07
CA TYR A 37 -5.12 10.46 10.74
C TYR A 37 -4.30 11.67 11.18
N ARG A 38 -4.13 12.63 10.27
CA ARG A 38 -3.52 13.93 10.55
C ARG A 38 -4.54 15.04 10.29
N PRO A 39 -5.02 15.76 11.32
CA PRO A 39 -5.94 16.87 11.12
C PRO A 39 -5.29 18.02 10.33
N GLN A 40 -6.08 18.72 9.51
CA GLN A 40 -5.58 19.77 8.61
C GLN A 40 -5.17 21.07 9.33
N LYS A 41 -5.75 21.38 10.50
CA LYS A 41 -5.46 22.57 11.31
C LYS A 41 -5.04 22.18 12.73
N GLY A 42 -4.00 22.82 13.26
CA GLY A 42 -3.70 22.85 14.71
C GLY A 42 -3.10 21.61 15.39
N GLY A 43 -2.88 20.49 14.69
CA GLY A 43 -2.34 19.27 15.32
C GLY A 43 -1.05 18.77 14.67
N SER A 44 0.08 18.90 15.38
CA SER A 44 1.30 18.14 15.06
C SER A 44 1.15 16.64 15.35
N ASN A 45 0.05 16.22 15.99
CA ASN A 45 -0.20 14.86 16.46
C ASN A 45 -1.06 14.06 15.48
N ALA A 46 -0.40 13.24 14.67
CA ALA A 46 -1.05 12.14 13.98
C ALA A 46 -1.62 11.16 15.01
N ILE A 47 -2.87 10.75 14.80
CA ILE A 47 -3.54 9.71 15.59
C ILE A 47 -3.33 8.40 14.82
N HIS A 48 -2.82 7.37 15.49
CA HIS A 48 -2.60 6.07 14.84
C HIS A 48 -3.90 5.27 14.80
N ARG A 49 -4.09 4.53 13.70
CA ARG A 49 -5.13 3.51 13.64
C ARG A 49 -4.82 2.40 14.65
N SER A 50 -5.85 1.79 15.22
CA SER A 50 -5.70 0.66 16.15
C SER A 50 -4.86 -0.46 15.51
N GLY A 51 -4.02 -1.12 16.30
CA GLY A 51 -3.14 -2.20 15.83
C GLY A 51 -1.90 -1.76 15.03
N MET A 52 -1.75 -0.47 14.70
CA MET A 52 -0.70 0.04 13.79
C MET A 52 0.71 -0.42 14.14
N LYS A 53 1.11 -0.44 15.42
CA LYS A 53 2.47 -0.85 15.83
C LYS A 53 2.74 -2.32 15.50
N ARG A 54 1.77 -3.20 15.76
CA ARG A 54 1.91 -4.64 15.47
C ARG A 54 1.93 -4.87 13.96
N PHE A 55 1.08 -4.15 13.24
CA PHE A 55 1.00 -4.24 11.78
C PHE A 55 2.29 -3.82 11.09
N ILE A 56 2.87 -2.66 11.44
CA ILE A 56 4.15 -2.21 10.88
C ILE A 56 5.29 -3.17 11.22
N ASN A 57 5.31 -3.70 12.45
CA ASN A 57 6.32 -4.69 12.83
C ASN A 57 6.24 -5.96 11.98
N TYR A 58 5.03 -6.45 11.73
CA TYR A 58 4.80 -7.57 10.81
C TYR A 58 5.28 -7.25 9.40
N LEU A 59 4.82 -6.13 8.82
CA LEU A 59 5.18 -5.75 7.45
C LEU A 59 6.69 -5.64 7.26
N CYS A 60 7.40 -4.95 8.16
CA CYS A 60 8.85 -4.79 8.06
C CYS A 60 9.64 -6.08 8.31
N LYS A 61 9.03 -7.12 8.89
CA LYS A 61 9.65 -8.41 9.14
C LYS A 61 9.44 -9.37 7.97
N GLU A 62 8.23 -9.38 7.41
CA GLU A 62 7.79 -10.40 6.46
C GLU A 62 7.80 -9.93 5.00
N HIS A 63 7.79 -8.61 4.76
CA HIS A 63 7.56 -8.00 3.46
C HIS A 63 8.50 -6.84 3.14
N TYR A 64 8.53 -6.49 1.87
CA TYR A 64 9.17 -5.26 1.40
C TYR A 64 8.16 -4.11 1.48
N VAL A 65 8.52 -3.05 2.19
CA VAL A 65 7.60 -1.94 2.47
C VAL A 65 7.98 -0.70 1.69
N MET A 66 7.01 -0.12 1.00
CA MET A 66 7.11 1.19 0.37
C MET A 66 6.02 2.11 0.90
N VAL A 67 6.32 3.40 1.07
CA VAL A 67 5.31 4.43 1.33
C VAL A 67 5.00 5.17 0.03
N TRP A 68 3.74 5.39 -0.28
CA TRP A 68 3.31 6.28 -1.35
C TRP A 68 2.14 7.14 -0.89
N SER A 69 2.39 8.39 -0.51
CA SER A 69 1.35 9.28 0.03
C SER A 69 1.14 10.52 -0.83
N SER A 70 -0.11 10.93 -1.03
CA SER A 70 -0.49 12.16 -1.76
C SER A 70 -0.16 13.46 -1.02
N ALA A 71 0.31 13.37 0.24
CA ALA A 71 0.66 14.49 1.09
C ALA A 71 2.00 15.14 0.71
N GLN A 72 2.16 16.40 1.10
CA GLN A 72 3.40 17.16 0.90
C GLN A 72 4.61 16.45 1.52
N PRO A 73 5.84 16.61 0.96
CA PRO A 73 7.04 15.93 1.43
C PRO A 73 7.27 16.04 2.95
N GLU A 74 7.12 17.24 3.52
CA GLU A 74 7.34 17.45 4.95
C GLU A 74 6.28 16.75 5.82
N ASN A 75 5.03 16.67 5.34
CA ASN A 75 3.98 15.92 6.03
C ASN A 75 4.27 14.41 6.01
N VAL A 76 4.68 13.88 4.85
CA VAL A 76 5.07 12.46 4.72
C VAL A 76 6.24 12.14 5.64
N LYS A 77 7.28 12.99 5.66
CA LYS A 77 8.43 12.85 6.57
C LYS A 77 8.00 12.77 8.03
N ASN A 78 7.10 13.63 8.47
CA ASN A 78 6.63 13.66 9.85
C ASN A 78 5.72 12.48 10.20
N MET A 79 4.87 12.03 9.26
CA MET A 79 4.07 10.81 9.42
C MET A 79 4.97 9.57 9.53
N CYS A 80 5.97 9.42 8.64
CA CYS A 80 6.90 8.29 8.69
C CYS A 80 7.71 8.24 9.99
N LYS A 81 8.09 9.39 10.58
CA LYS A 81 8.77 9.44 11.90
C LYS A 81 7.90 8.90 13.04
N LYS A 82 6.58 8.97 12.91
CA LYS A 82 5.63 8.47 13.92
C LYS A 82 5.25 7.01 13.68
N LEU A 83 5.22 6.61 12.42
CA LEU A 83 4.85 5.27 11.98
C LEU A 83 5.97 4.25 12.20
N PHE A 84 7.22 4.61 11.88
CA PHE A 84 8.35 3.69 11.90
C PHE A 84 9.35 4.03 13.01
N THR A 85 9.93 3.00 13.65
CA THR A 85 11.17 3.16 14.41
C THR A 85 12.34 3.48 13.47
N LYS A 86 13.49 3.90 14.02
CA LYS A 86 14.70 4.14 13.22
C LYS A 86 15.13 2.89 12.44
N ASP A 87 15.01 1.71 13.05
CA ASP A 87 15.41 0.44 12.43
C ASP A 87 14.41 0.00 11.38
N GLN A 88 13.11 0.06 11.69
CA GLN A 88 12.05 -0.26 10.72
C GLN A 88 12.11 0.64 9.48
N LYS A 89 12.44 1.93 9.67
CA LYS A 89 12.57 2.88 8.56
C LYS A 89 13.69 2.50 7.60
N GLN A 90 14.75 1.83 8.06
CA GLN A 90 15.82 1.34 7.18
C GLN A 90 15.34 0.19 6.28
N ASN A 91 14.26 -0.51 6.67
CA ASN A 91 13.63 -1.57 5.88
C ASN A 91 12.56 -1.04 4.91
N VAL A 92 12.26 0.26 4.95
CA VAL A 92 11.35 0.90 3.97
C VAL A 92 12.16 1.24 2.72
N ILE A 93 11.89 0.53 1.62
CA ILE A 93 12.71 0.56 0.41
C ILE A 93 12.52 1.83 -0.42
N ALA A 94 11.37 2.49 -0.29
CA ALA A 94 11.10 3.77 -0.94
C ALA A 94 10.02 4.57 -0.19
N ILE A 95 10.14 5.90 -0.24
CA ILE A 95 9.14 6.84 0.28
C ILE A 95 8.80 7.83 -0.82
N TRP A 96 7.66 7.61 -1.45
CA TRP A 96 7.07 8.52 -2.42
C TRP A 96 6.03 9.43 -1.76
N ASN A 97 6.08 10.70 -2.16
CA ASN A 97 5.21 11.75 -1.67
C ASN A 97 4.49 12.41 -2.86
N ARG A 98 3.82 13.55 -2.61
CA ARG A 98 3.11 14.31 -3.63
C ARG A 98 3.89 14.59 -4.91
N HIS A 99 5.21 14.78 -4.83
CA HIS A 99 6.03 15.09 -6.00
C HIS A 99 6.20 13.90 -6.94
N ASN A 100 5.99 12.66 -6.45
CA ASN A 100 6.09 11.44 -7.24
C ASN A 100 4.84 11.15 -8.09
N PHE A 101 3.80 11.97 -7.99
CA PHE A 101 2.57 11.78 -8.78
C PHE A 101 2.65 12.39 -10.19
N GLY A 102 3.75 13.06 -10.56
CA GLY A 102 3.89 13.72 -11.87
C GLY A 102 2.93 14.90 -12.06
N LEU A 103 2.54 15.55 -10.96
CA LEU A 103 1.64 16.70 -11.00
C LEU A 103 2.34 17.91 -11.64
N LYS A 104 1.59 18.67 -12.44
CA LYS A 104 2.02 20.01 -12.85
C LYS A 104 2.26 20.88 -11.61
N ARG A 105 3.22 21.81 -11.70
CA ARG A 105 3.61 22.71 -10.60
C ARG A 105 2.41 23.44 -9.98
N GLU A 106 1.46 23.87 -10.80
CA GLU A 106 0.21 24.55 -10.37
C GLU A 106 -0.72 23.67 -9.50
N HIS A 107 -0.60 22.35 -9.59
CA HIS A 107 -1.40 21.38 -8.82
C HIS A 107 -0.67 20.91 -7.56
N LEU A 108 0.61 21.23 -7.36
CA LEU A 108 1.39 20.76 -6.21
C LEU A 108 0.85 21.25 -4.87
N HIS A 109 0.07 22.33 -4.81
CA HIS A 109 -0.52 22.83 -3.55
C HIS A 109 -2.05 22.81 -3.52
N LYS A 110 -2.70 22.17 -4.50
CA LYS A 110 -4.17 22.09 -4.62
C LYS A 110 -4.69 20.71 -4.25
N LYS A 111 -5.89 20.61 -3.68
CA LYS A 111 -6.58 19.31 -3.55
C LYS A 111 -7.03 18.88 -4.95
N VAL A 112 -6.33 17.91 -5.53
CA VAL A 112 -6.64 17.32 -6.84
C VAL A 112 -6.67 15.80 -6.70
N GLN A 113 -7.46 15.14 -7.55
CA GLN A 113 -7.43 13.68 -7.64
C GLN A 113 -6.04 13.24 -8.10
N VAL A 114 -5.52 12.19 -7.46
CA VAL A 114 -4.24 11.58 -7.82
C VAL A 114 -4.42 10.08 -8.04
N TYR A 115 -3.48 9.47 -8.75
CA TYR A 115 -3.51 8.05 -9.09
C TYR A 115 -2.15 7.43 -8.78
N LYS A 116 -2.17 6.26 -8.13
CA LYS A 116 -1.01 5.45 -7.78
C LYS A 116 -0.82 4.36 -8.83
N GLU A 117 -0.30 4.78 -9.96
CA GLU A 117 -0.02 3.89 -11.08
C GLU A 117 1.16 2.96 -10.77
N LEU A 118 0.87 1.72 -10.39
CA LEU A 118 1.85 0.76 -9.87
C LEU A 118 2.95 0.44 -10.86
N TRP A 119 2.67 0.52 -12.16
CA TRP A 119 3.70 0.35 -13.20
C TRP A 119 4.85 1.34 -13.06
N LYS A 120 4.65 2.53 -12.47
CA LYS A 120 5.72 3.49 -12.20
C LYS A 120 6.71 2.93 -11.18
N VAL A 121 6.20 2.23 -10.16
CA VAL A 121 7.01 1.55 -9.14
C VAL A 121 7.78 0.39 -9.75
N TRP A 122 7.12 -0.42 -10.58
CA TRP A 122 7.75 -1.57 -11.24
C TRP A 122 8.85 -1.20 -12.22
N LYS A 123 8.78 0.00 -12.81
CA LYS A 123 9.81 0.54 -13.72
C LYS A 123 10.88 1.37 -13.02
N GLU A 124 10.72 1.68 -11.74
CA GLU A 124 11.67 2.51 -11.01
C GLU A 124 12.98 1.73 -10.78
N PRO A 125 14.13 2.20 -11.28
CA PRO A 125 15.38 1.45 -11.15
C PRO A 125 15.79 1.16 -9.71
N SER A 126 15.49 2.09 -8.79
CA SER A 126 15.77 1.91 -7.35
C SER A 126 14.90 0.83 -6.69
N MET A 127 13.80 0.40 -7.34
CA MET A 127 12.93 -0.67 -6.88
C MET A 127 13.33 -2.05 -7.43
N ALA A 128 14.31 -2.11 -8.34
CA ALA A 128 14.76 -3.38 -8.91
C ALA A 128 15.33 -4.30 -7.82
N ARG A 129 14.80 -5.53 -7.76
CA ARG A 129 15.32 -6.58 -6.88
C ARG A 129 16.74 -6.96 -7.31
N SER A 130 17.62 -7.20 -6.34
CA SER A 130 18.98 -7.68 -6.62
C SER A 130 18.94 -8.96 -7.46
N LYS A 131 19.96 -9.21 -8.28
CA LYS A 131 20.07 -10.44 -9.10
C LYS A 131 19.94 -11.73 -8.27
N ASN A 132 20.24 -11.67 -6.97
CA ASN A 132 20.16 -12.81 -6.04
C ASN A 132 18.75 -13.01 -5.44
N THR A 133 17.84 -12.06 -5.61
CA THR A 133 16.43 -12.16 -5.21
C THR A 133 15.60 -12.46 -6.46
N LYS A 134 14.87 -13.59 -6.46
CA LYS A 134 14.10 -14.02 -7.63
C LYS A 134 12.99 -13.02 -8.01
N GLY A 135 12.97 -12.63 -9.28
CA GLY A 135 11.87 -11.90 -9.93
C GLY A 135 11.88 -10.39 -9.72
N SER A 136 11.20 -9.66 -10.60
CA SER A 136 10.92 -8.22 -10.46
C SER A 136 9.60 -8.01 -9.70
N TRP A 137 9.39 -6.81 -9.17
CA TRP A 137 8.06 -6.41 -8.70
C TRP A 137 7.14 -6.20 -9.89
N ASP A 138 5.96 -6.83 -9.85
CA ASP A 138 4.89 -6.64 -10.82
C ASP A 138 3.52 -6.85 -10.14
N GLN A 139 2.45 -6.97 -10.92
CA GLN A 139 1.10 -7.17 -10.39
C GLN A 139 0.91 -8.47 -9.60
N THR A 140 1.80 -9.47 -9.75
CA THR A 140 1.61 -10.78 -9.12
C THR A 140 2.08 -10.82 -7.68
N ASN A 141 2.91 -9.85 -7.27
CA ASN A 141 3.56 -9.80 -5.96
C ASN A 141 3.54 -8.41 -5.30
N THR A 142 2.79 -7.46 -5.85
CA THR A 142 2.63 -6.10 -5.31
C THR A 142 1.21 -5.89 -4.77
N VAL A 143 1.09 -5.29 -3.59
CA VAL A 143 -0.18 -4.93 -2.97
C VAL A 143 -0.15 -3.45 -2.58
N LEU A 144 -1.23 -2.73 -2.86
CA LEU A 144 -1.47 -1.36 -2.43
C LEU A 144 -2.50 -1.38 -1.30
N LEU A 145 -2.15 -0.84 -0.14
CA LEU A 145 -3.07 -0.58 0.95
C LEU A 145 -3.47 0.90 0.94
N ASP A 146 -4.74 1.17 0.70
CA ASP A 146 -5.28 2.53 0.53
C ASP A 146 -6.73 2.62 1.01
N ASP A 147 -7.18 3.84 1.29
CA ASP A 147 -8.56 4.15 1.67
C ASP A 147 -9.42 4.66 0.50
N SER A 148 -8.88 4.70 -0.72
CA SER A 148 -9.57 5.19 -1.93
C SER A 148 -9.31 4.30 -3.13
N ARG A 149 -10.40 3.68 -3.62
CA ARG A 149 -10.42 2.94 -4.88
C ARG A 149 -9.92 3.73 -6.08
N GLU A 150 -10.26 5.01 -6.17
CA GLU A 150 -9.92 5.85 -7.32
C GLU A 150 -8.40 5.96 -7.49
N LYS A 151 -7.63 5.96 -6.40
CA LYS A 151 -6.17 6.01 -6.47
C LYS A 151 -5.58 4.77 -7.14
N ALA A 152 -6.24 3.62 -7.07
CA ALA A 152 -5.80 2.37 -7.69
C ALA A 152 -6.36 2.13 -9.10
N ALA A 153 -6.99 3.14 -9.73
CA ALA A 153 -7.76 2.95 -10.97
C ALA A 153 -7.00 2.28 -12.14
N SER A 154 -5.67 2.34 -12.18
CA SER A 154 -4.84 1.64 -13.19
C SER A 154 -4.63 0.15 -12.89
N GLU A 155 -4.54 -0.23 -11.61
CA GLU A 155 -4.33 -1.60 -11.16
C GLU A 155 -5.29 -1.96 -10.00
N PRO A 156 -6.61 -2.00 -10.25
CA PRO A 156 -7.63 -2.11 -9.21
C PRO A 156 -7.58 -3.42 -8.43
N PHE A 157 -7.10 -4.50 -9.05
CA PHE A 157 -6.97 -5.81 -8.40
C PHE A 157 -5.66 -5.96 -7.63
N ASN A 158 -4.92 -4.88 -7.39
CA ASN A 158 -3.80 -4.87 -6.45
C ASN A 158 -4.13 -4.10 -5.16
N LEU A 159 -5.36 -3.60 -5.04
CA LEU A 159 -5.80 -2.79 -3.92
C LEU A 159 -6.40 -3.67 -2.80
N ILE A 160 -5.91 -3.47 -1.58
CA ILE A 160 -6.66 -3.71 -0.35
C ILE A 160 -7.26 -2.37 0.05
N GLU A 161 -8.57 -2.23 -0.15
CA GLU A 161 -9.32 -1.04 0.21
C GLU A 161 -9.78 -1.16 1.66
N VAL A 162 -9.38 -0.23 2.51
CA VAL A 162 -9.88 -0.13 3.90
C VAL A 162 -10.78 1.07 4.06
N ASP A 163 -11.63 1.07 5.09
CA ASP A 163 -12.38 2.24 5.49
C ASP A 163 -11.43 3.40 5.85
N SER A 164 -11.87 4.62 5.51
CA SER A 164 -11.12 5.83 5.80
C SER A 164 -11.11 6.12 7.30
N PHE A 165 -9.90 6.29 7.84
CA PHE A 165 -9.66 6.52 9.25
C PHE A 165 -9.61 8.03 9.56
N GLU A 166 -10.60 8.50 10.31
CA GLU A 166 -10.75 9.91 10.69
C GLU A 166 -10.22 10.24 12.09
N GLY A 167 -9.43 9.36 12.69
CA GLY A 167 -8.80 9.62 13.99
C GLY A 167 -9.73 9.48 15.20
N THR A 168 -10.88 8.84 15.02
CA THR A 168 -11.83 8.54 16.12
C THR A 168 -11.89 7.03 16.37
N GLU A 169 -12.32 6.63 17.57
CA GLU A 169 -12.57 5.23 17.93
C GLU A 169 -13.77 4.61 17.19
N LYS A 170 -14.43 5.35 16.29
CA LYS A 170 -15.54 4.85 15.45
C LYS A 170 -15.08 3.97 14.28
N GLY A 171 -13.77 3.88 14.05
CA GLY A 171 -13.21 2.94 13.06
C GLY A 171 -13.15 1.52 13.61
N HIS A 172 -13.15 0.57 12.69
CA HIS A 172 -12.98 -0.85 13.01
C HIS A 172 -11.65 -1.10 13.74
N ILE A 173 -11.72 -1.65 14.96
CA ILE A 173 -10.57 -1.77 15.89
C ILE A 173 -9.51 -2.75 15.36
N ASP A 174 -9.92 -3.70 14.54
CA ASP A 174 -9.15 -4.86 14.09
C ASP A 174 -8.86 -4.87 12.58
N THR A 175 -9.17 -3.80 11.84
CA THR A 175 -8.92 -3.75 10.38
C THR A 175 -7.49 -4.12 10.02
N LEU A 176 -6.49 -3.58 10.74
CA LEU A 176 -5.09 -3.88 10.43
C LEU A 176 -4.71 -5.33 10.76
N THR A 177 -5.44 -5.98 11.66
CA THR A 177 -5.32 -7.42 11.93
C THR A 177 -5.89 -8.22 10.76
N GLN A 178 -7.09 -7.89 10.30
CA GLN A 178 -7.69 -8.58 9.14
C GLN A 178 -6.90 -8.36 7.85
N VAL A 179 -6.37 -7.14 7.63
CA VAL A 179 -5.47 -6.85 6.51
C VAL A 179 -4.21 -7.71 6.58
N ARG A 180 -3.63 -7.92 7.77
CA ARG A 180 -2.51 -8.86 7.95
C ARG A 180 -2.90 -10.27 7.53
N ASP A 181 -4.06 -10.75 7.97
CA ASP A 181 -4.51 -12.12 7.68
C ASP A 181 -4.82 -12.32 6.19
N TYR A 182 -5.33 -11.27 5.55
CA TYR A 182 -5.49 -11.24 4.09
C TYR A 182 -4.13 -11.22 3.37
N LEU A 183 -3.14 -10.47 3.86
CA LEU A 183 -1.77 -10.51 3.31
C LEU A 183 -1.11 -11.88 3.43
N GLU A 184 -1.35 -12.62 4.52
CA GLU A 184 -0.92 -14.03 4.66
C GLU A 184 -1.61 -14.93 3.63
N THR A 185 -2.87 -14.66 3.33
CA THR A 185 -3.57 -15.35 2.24
C THR A 185 -2.96 -15.01 0.88
N LEU A 186 -2.70 -13.73 0.62
CA LEU A 186 -2.14 -13.23 -0.65
C LEU A 186 -0.73 -13.74 -0.91
N ARG A 187 0.15 -13.79 0.11
CA ARG A 187 1.52 -14.30 -0.06
C ARG A 187 1.54 -15.80 -0.42
N SER A 188 0.48 -16.54 -0.14
CA SER A 188 0.34 -17.93 -0.59
C SER A 188 -0.04 -18.07 -2.06
N GLN A 189 -0.32 -16.97 -2.78
CA GLN A 189 -0.75 -16.97 -4.17
C GLN A 189 0.43 -16.70 -5.12
N ALA A 190 0.42 -17.35 -6.28
CA ALA A 190 1.38 -17.06 -7.35
C ALA A 190 1.09 -15.72 -8.05
N ASN A 191 -0.17 -15.27 -8.01
CA ASN A 191 -0.63 -14.02 -8.61
C ASN A 191 -1.66 -13.34 -7.70
N VAL A 192 -1.21 -12.36 -6.92
CA VAL A 192 -2.11 -11.61 -6.01
C VAL A 192 -3.21 -10.87 -6.76
N SER A 193 -2.94 -10.34 -7.96
CA SER A 193 -3.96 -9.62 -8.73
C SER A 193 -5.11 -10.52 -9.17
N ALA A 194 -4.83 -11.76 -9.55
CA ALA A 194 -5.86 -12.74 -9.86
C ALA A 194 -6.69 -13.12 -8.63
N TYR A 195 -6.03 -13.31 -7.48
CA TYR A 195 -6.72 -13.66 -6.25
C TYR A 195 -7.61 -12.53 -5.73
N ILE A 196 -7.12 -11.28 -5.69
CA ILE A 196 -7.90 -10.12 -5.23
C ILE A 196 -9.11 -9.89 -6.13
N ARG A 197 -8.99 -10.12 -7.46
CA ARG A 197 -10.13 -10.05 -8.37
C ARG A 197 -11.23 -11.06 -7.99
N GLU A 198 -10.84 -12.30 -7.69
CA GLU A 198 -11.75 -13.41 -7.41
C GLU A 198 -12.36 -13.34 -6.00
N ALA A 199 -11.53 -13.00 -5.01
CA ALA A 199 -11.87 -12.95 -3.60
C ALA A 199 -11.35 -11.64 -2.99
N PRO A 200 -11.98 -10.48 -3.30
CA PRO A 200 -11.53 -9.18 -2.83
C PRO A 200 -11.57 -9.10 -1.30
N TYR A 201 -10.70 -8.26 -0.73
CA TYR A 201 -10.76 -7.95 0.69
C TYR A 201 -12.11 -7.34 1.03
N VAL A 202 -12.77 -7.91 2.03
CA VAL A 202 -13.99 -7.40 2.65
C VAL A 202 -13.74 -7.43 4.15
N TYR A 203 -13.99 -6.30 4.80
CA TYR A 203 -13.90 -6.24 6.26
C TYR A 203 -15.04 -7.06 6.89
N ASP A 204 -14.70 -7.87 7.87
CA ASP A 204 -15.63 -8.72 8.61
C ASP A 204 -15.84 -8.15 10.04
N PRO A 205 -17.03 -7.67 10.42
CA PRO A 205 -17.25 -7.09 11.75
C PRO A 205 -17.43 -8.12 12.89
N GLU A 206 -17.39 -9.42 12.60
CA GLU A 206 -17.72 -10.52 13.53
C GLU A 206 -16.73 -10.75 14.69
#